data_AF-A0AA40FV21-F1
#
_entry.id   AF-A0AA40FV21-F1
#
_cell.length_a   1.000
_cell.length_b   1.000
_cell.length_c   1.000
_cell.angle_alpha   90.00
_cell.angle_beta   90.00
_cell.angle_gamma   90.00
#
_symmetry.space_group_name_H-M   'P 1'
#
loop_
_entity.id
_entity.type
_entity.pdbx_description
1 polymer ?
#
loop_
_entity_poly.entity_id
_entity_poly.type
_entity_poly.pdbx_seq_one_letter_code
_entity_poly.pdbx_strand_id
1 'polypeptide(L)'
;MFQLEQLYIEVLYTVANTVGASTGQYAHYKEDLYRYAQEAFGVPQDQHRRYLNIASEEKPPIVVLSVVVVEAEGLEAKDANGEDFVSRLIMRHAVRNTRASLTKGLLKRE
;
A
#
# COMPACT_ATOMS: atom_id res chain seq x y z
N MET A 1 -25.07 14.21 -8.04
CA MET A 1 -25.40 12.88 -7.48
C MET A 1 -24.30 11.86 -7.80
N PHE A 2 -23.93 11.64 -9.08
CA PHE A 2 -22.87 10.69 -9.48
C PHE A 2 -21.48 10.87 -8.84
N GLN A 3 -21.09 12.08 -8.44
CA GLN A 3 -19.78 12.33 -7.82
C GLN A 3 -19.64 11.73 -6.41
N LEU A 4 -20.71 11.71 -5.61
CA LEU A 4 -20.65 11.22 -4.23
C LEU A 4 -20.49 9.69 -4.21
N GLU A 5 -21.18 9.00 -5.11
CA GLU A 5 -21.08 7.55 -5.27
C GLU A 5 -19.68 7.13 -5.71
N GLN A 6 -19.10 7.83 -6.68
CA GLN A 6 -17.72 7.58 -7.12
C GLN A 6 -16.72 7.84 -5.99
N LEU A 7 -16.89 8.93 -5.24
CA LEU A 7 -16.04 9.23 -4.09
C LEU A 7 -16.13 8.13 -3.03
N TYR A 8 -17.33 7.62 -2.76
CA TYR A 8 -17.53 6.54 -1.80
C TYR A 8 -16.87 5.23 -2.25
N ILE A 9 -17.01 4.85 -3.52
CA ILE A 9 -16.33 3.68 -4.10
C ILE A 9 -14.80 3.83 -3.98
N GLU A 10 -14.25 5.01 -4.25
CA GLU A 10 -12.82 5.28 -4.14
C GLU A 10 -12.31 5.18 -2.69
N VAL A 11 -13.11 5.63 -1.72
CA VAL A 11 -12.81 5.46 -0.29
C VAL A 11 -12.78 3.98 0.07
N LEU A 12 -13.79 3.21 -0.33
CA LEU A 12 -13.83 1.76 -0.08
C LEU A 12 -12.64 1.04 -0.74
N TYR A 13 -12.29 1.40 -1.98
CA TYR A 13 -11.12 0.87 -2.67
C TYR A 13 -9.83 1.17 -1.90
N THR A 14 -9.70 2.39 -1.37
CA THR A 14 -8.52 2.81 -0.61
C THR A 14 -8.39 2.00 0.68
N VAL A 15 -9.47 1.87 1.45
CA VAL A 15 -9.50 1.05 2.68
C VAL A 15 -9.18 -0.41 2.36
N ALA A 16 -9.76 -0.96 1.29
CA ALA A 16 -9.53 -2.33 0.85
C ALA A 16 -8.06 -2.59 0.51
N ASN A 17 -7.40 -1.62 -0.13
CA ASN A 17 -6.04 -1.74 -0.67
C ASN A 17 -4.95 -1.02 0.16
N THR A 18 -5.27 -0.62 1.39
CA THR A 18 -4.30 0.00 2.28
C THR A 18 -3.18 -1.00 2.61
N VAL A 19 -1.95 -0.59 2.35
CA VAL A 19 -0.74 -1.40 2.58
C VAL A 19 -0.33 -1.32 4.04
N GLY A 20 0.03 -2.47 4.63
CA GLY A 20 0.61 -2.53 5.99
C GLY A 20 -0.37 -2.79 7.13
N ALA A 21 -1.69 -2.76 6.88
CA ALA A 21 -2.73 -3.02 7.90
C ALA A 21 -3.56 -4.30 7.63
N SER A 22 -3.15 -5.15 6.68
CA SER A 22 -3.95 -6.28 6.20
C SER A 22 -3.71 -7.62 6.92
N THR A 23 -2.79 -7.69 7.89
CA THR A 23 -2.40 -8.96 8.53
C THR A 23 -2.41 -8.92 10.06
N GLY A 24 -2.77 -10.05 10.66
CA GLY A 24 -2.71 -10.28 12.11
C GLY A 24 -3.74 -9.47 12.91
N GLN A 25 -3.26 -8.85 13.99
CA GLN A 25 -4.11 -8.14 14.94
C GLN A 25 -4.77 -6.89 14.36
N TYR A 26 -4.33 -6.39 13.20
CA TYR A 26 -4.80 -5.12 12.62
C TYR A 26 -5.97 -5.28 11.64
N ALA A 27 -6.43 -6.51 11.38
CA ALA A 27 -7.49 -6.77 10.41
C ALA A 27 -8.84 -6.11 10.78
N HIS A 28 -9.14 -5.99 12.08
CA HIS A 28 -10.39 -5.38 12.58
C HIS A 28 -10.50 -3.88 12.23
N TYR A 29 -9.37 -3.17 12.10
CA TYR A 29 -9.39 -1.76 11.72
C TYR A 29 -10.01 -1.52 10.34
N LYS A 30 -9.96 -2.51 9.43
CA LYS A 30 -10.63 -2.37 8.12
C LYS A 30 -12.15 -2.33 8.27
N GLU A 31 -12.71 -3.14 9.16
CA GLU A 31 -14.15 -3.17 9.42
C GLU A 31 -14.62 -1.86 10.09
N ASP A 32 -13.83 -1.34 11.03
CA ASP A 32 -14.11 -0.05 11.67
C ASP A 32 -14.07 1.11 10.67
N LEU A 33 -13.12 1.09 9.73
CA LEU A 33 -13.02 2.10 8.66
C LEU A 33 -14.20 2.01 7.69
N TYR A 34 -14.67 0.82 7.35
CA TYR A 34 -15.88 0.66 6.53
C TYR A 34 -17.13 1.18 7.24
N ARG A 35 -17.28 0.88 8.53
CA ARG A 35 -18.40 1.38 9.33
C ARG A 35 -18.37 2.91 9.42
N TYR A 36 -17.21 3.48 9.71
CA TYR A 36 -17.03 4.94 9.76
C TYR A 36 -17.35 5.61 8.42
N ALA A 37 -16.87 5.06 7.31
CA ALA A 37 -17.17 5.58 5.98
C ALA A 37 -18.67 5.49 5.67
N GLN A 38 -19.32 4.38 6.04
CA GLN A 38 -20.77 4.20 5.83
C GLN A 38 -21.59 5.24 6.60
N GLU A 39 -21.24 5.48 7.87
CA GLU A 39 -21.90 6.47 8.74
C GLU A 39 -21.66 7.90 8.23
N ALA A 40 -20.42 8.26 7.89
CA ALA A 40 -20.07 9.61 7.43
C ALA A 40 -20.75 9.99 6.10
N PHE A 41 -20.95 9.03 5.20
CA PHE A 41 -21.60 9.24 3.92
C PHE A 41 -23.12 8.96 3.96
N GLY A 42 -23.66 8.45 5.07
CA GLY A 42 -25.08 8.12 5.22
C GLY A 42 -25.57 7.04 4.26
N VAL A 43 -24.72 6.06 3.91
CA VAL A 43 -25.02 5.06 2.87
C VAL A 43 -25.79 3.87 3.45
N PRO A 44 -26.95 3.49 2.88
CA PRO A 44 -27.69 2.30 3.29
C PRO A 44 -26.86 1.02 3.11
N GLN A 45 -27.10 0.01 3.96
CA GLN A 45 -26.30 -1.23 3.95
C GLN A 45 -26.33 -1.98 2.61
N ASP A 46 -27.48 -1.98 1.92
CA ASP A 46 -27.61 -2.58 0.59
C ASP A 46 -26.71 -1.90 -0.45
N GLN A 47 -26.64 -0.56 -0.41
CA GLN A 47 -25.79 0.23 -1.29
C GLN A 47 -24.32 0.07 -0.91
N HIS A 48 -23.98 0.08 0.38
CA HIS A 48 -22.62 -0.17 0.86
C HIS A 48 -22.09 -1.51 0.33
N ARG A 49 -22.87 -2.59 0.45
CA ARG A 49 -22.48 -3.92 -0.03
C ARG A 49 -22.27 -3.93 -1.56
N ARG A 50 -23.14 -3.25 -2.31
CA ARG A 50 -22.99 -3.12 -3.77
C ARG A 50 -21.72 -2.36 -4.15
N TYR A 51 -21.45 -1.22 -3.50
CA TYR A 51 -20.26 -0.40 -3.76
C TYR A 51 -18.96 -1.09 -3.31
N LEU A 52 -19.01 -1.85 -2.20
CA LEU A 52 -17.88 -2.63 -1.72
C LEU A 52 -17.50 -3.74 -2.71
N ASN A 53 -18.49 -4.41 -3.32
CA ASN A 53 -18.22 -5.38 -4.39
C ASN A 53 -17.54 -4.71 -5.58
N ILE A 54 -18.05 -3.56 -6.03
CA ILE A 54 -17.46 -2.79 -7.14
C ILE A 54 -16.01 -2.40 -6.82
N ALA A 55 -15.75 -1.88 -5.62
CA ALA A 55 -14.40 -1.53 -5.18
C ALA A 55 -13.46 -2.73 -5.06
N SER A 56 -13.99 -3.92 -4.72
CA SER A 56 -13.21 -5.15 -4.55
C SER A 56 -12.90 -5.86 -5.87
N GLU A 57 -13.70 -5.63 -6.91
CA GLU A 57 -13.45 -6.14 -8.27
C GLU A 57 -12.30 -5.41 -8.98
N GLU A 58 -11.98 -4.20 -8.55
CA GLU A 58 -10.82 -3.48 -9.09
C GLU A 58 -9.49 -4.15 -8.72
N LYS A 59 -8.54 -4.12 -9.65
CA LYS A 59 -7.22 -4.71 -9.43
C LYS A 59 -6.51 -3.99 -8.26
N PRO A 60 -5.88 -4.76 -7.35
CA PRO A 60 -5.09 -4.17 -6.29
C PRO A 60 -3.93 -3.38 -6.89
N PRO A 61 -3.48 -2.32 -6.22
CA PRO A 61 -2.37 -1.52 -6.71
C PRO A 61 -1.06 -2.29 -6.70
N ILE A 62 -0.15 -1.89 -7.59
CA ILE A 62 1.22 -2.40 -7.59
C ILE A 62 2.02 -1.56 -6.60
N VAL A 63 2.52 -2.23 -5.56
CA VAL A 63 3.39 -1.61 -4.54
C VAL A 63 4.83 -1.81 -4.97
N VAL A 64 5.55 -0.70 -5.18
CA VAL A 64 6.97 -0.71 -5.53
C VAL A 64 7.75 -0.10 -4.38
N LEU A 65 8.57 -0.92 -3.72
CA LEU A 65 9.55 -0.48 -2.74
C LEU A 65 10.88 -0.26 -3.44
N SER A 66 11.30 0.99 -3.56
CA SER A 66 12.64 1.34 -4.05
C SER A 66 13.56 1.50 -2.85
N VAL A 67 14.63 0.71 -2.82
CA VAL A 67 15.66 0.79 -1.78
C VAL A 67 16.99 1.08 -2.45
N VAL A 68 17.68 2.10 -1.96
CA VAL A 68 19.03 2.45 -2.40
C VAL A 68 19.95 2.35 -1.19
N VAL A 69 20.99 1.54 -1.32
CA VAL A 69 22.10 1.51 -0.37
C VAL A 69 22.90 2.78 -0.57
N VAL A 70 22.96 3.62 0.45
CA VAL A 70 23.66 4.90 0.38
C VAL A 70 25.12 4.71 0.78
N GLU A 71 25.35 3.99 1.87
CA GLU A 71 26.67 3.79 2.44
C GLU A 71 26.66 2.55 3.34
N ALA A 72 27.82 1.92 3.47
CA ALA A 72 28.05 0.82 4.39
C ALA A 72 29.32 1.12 5.17
N GLU A 73 29.23 1.11 6.50
CA GLU A 73 30.34 1.43 7.40
C GLU A 73 30.68 0.19 8.23
N GLY A 74 31.97 -0.09 8.43
CA GLY A 74 32.42 -1.23 9.26
C GLY A 74 32.13 -2.60 8.66
N LEU A 75 32.23 -2.76 7.34
CA LEU A 75 32.10 -4.06 6.67
C LEU A 75 33.22 -5.02 7.11
N GLU A 76 32.85 -6.23 7.54
CA GLU A 76 33.79 -7.28 7.93
C GLU A 76 34.69 -7.68 6.74
N ALA A 77 36.01 -7.62 6.94
CA ALA A 77 36.95 -8.17 5.98
C ALA A 77 36.89 -9.70 6.04
N LYS A 78 36.63 -10.37 4.90
CA LYS A 78 36.64 -11.84 4.79
C LYS A 78 38.05 -12.47 4.88
N ASP A 79 39.08 -11.68 5.16
CA ASP A 79 40.47 -12.11 5.20
C ASP A 79 40.84 -12.65 6.60
N ALA A 80 41.74 -13.62 6.65
CA ALA A 80 42.08 -14.43 7.84
C ALA A 80 42.70 -13.66 9.04
N ASN A 81 42.70 -12.32 9.00
CA ASN A 81 43.40 -11.42 9.89
C ASN A 81 42.54 -11.00 11.10
N GLY A 82 41.23 -11.27 11.09
CA GLY A 82 40.39 -11.29 12.29
C GLY A 82 40.33 -10.00 13.11
N GLU A 83 40.08 -8.85 12.48
CA GLU A 83 39.65 -7.66 13.23
C GLU A 83 38.13 -7.50 13.13
N ASP A 84 37.45 -7.74 14.25
CA ASP A 84 36.00 -7.62 14.42
C ASP A 84 35.54 -6.17 14.24
N PHE A 85 34.72 -5.90 13.21
CA PHE A 85 34.04 -4.63 13.05
C PHE A 85 32.54 -4.83 12.76
N VAL A 86 31.70 -4.06 13.46
CA VAL A 86 30.24 -4.11 13.34
C VAL A 86 29.80 -3.35 12.08
N SER A 87 29.13 -4.06 11.17
CA SER A 87 28.66 -3.48 9.92
C SER A 87 27.33 -2.74 10.08
N ARG A 88 27.27 -1.46 9.71
CA ARG A 88 26.05 -0.65 9.63
C ARG A 88 25.75 -0.31 8.17
N LEU A 89 24.58 -0.72 7.69
CA LEU A 89 24.09 -0.37 6.35
C LEU A 89 23.12 0.81 6.44
N ILE A 90 23.40 1.90 5.72
CA ILE A 90 22.50 3.05 5.61
C ILE A 90 21.68 2.89 4.33
N MET A 91 20.37 2.70 4.49
CA MET A 91 19.43 2.54 3.38
C MET A 91 18.47 3.72 3.33
N ARG A 92 18.23 4.24 2.12
CA ARG A 92 17.08 5.11 1.84
C ARG A 92 16.01 4.30 1.15
N HIS A 93 14.76 4.48 1.58
CA HIS A 93 13.62 3.78 1.00
C HIS A 93 12.52 4.75 0.56
N ALA A 94 11.85 4.42 -0.55
CA ALA A 94 10.65 5.10 -1.02
C ALA A 94 9.60 4.06 -1.41
N VAL A 95 8.37 4.23 -0.90
CA VAL A 95 7.22 3.40 -1.26
C VAL A 95 6.37 4.16 -2.27
N ARG A 96 6.10 3.55 -3.43
CA ARG A 96 5.16 4.07 -4.42
C ARG A 96 4.00 3.09 -4.58
N ASN A 97 2.78 3.62 -4.48
CA ASN A 97 1.54 2.91 -4.74
C ASN A 97 0.98 3.43 -6.07
N THR A 98 0.90 2.57 -7.08
CA THR A 98 0.46 2.95 -8.42
C THR A 98 -0.69 2.07 -8.89
N ARG A 99 -1.78 2.68 -9.37
CA ARG A 99 -2.88 1.95 -10.01
C ARG A 99 -2.37 1.20 -11.24
N ALA A 100 -2.76 -0.07 -11.37
CA ALA A 100 -2.32 -0.94 -12.47
C ALA A 100 -2.74 -0.44 -13.88
N SER A 101 -3.71 0.47 -13.97
CA SER A 101 -4.09 1.14 -15.23
C SER A 101 -3.01 2.11 -15.75
N LEU A 102 -2.16 2.65 -14.87
CA LEU A 102 -1.14 3.64 -15.23
C LEU A 102 0.19 3.01 -15.71
N THR A 103 0.47 1.75 -15.35
CA THR A 103 1.72 1.07 -15.72
C THR A 103 1.81 0.71 -17.21
N LYS A 104 0.69 0.49 -17.90
CA LYS A 104 0.68 0.28 -19.36
C LYS A 104 1.18 1.50 -20.15
N GLY A 105 1.07 2.70 -19.59
CA GLY A 105 1.57 3.94 -20.21
C GLY A 105 3.04 4.23 -19.92
N LEU A 106 3.57 3.76 -18.78
CA LEU A 106 4.96 3.97 -18.37
C LEU A 106 5.95 2.96 -18.97
N LEU A 107 5.51 1.76 -19.37
CA LEU A 107 6.37 0.74 -20.01
C LEU A 107 6.41 0.82 -21.56
N LYS A 108 5.76 1.81 -22.18
CA LYS A 108 5.74 1.99 -23.66
C LYS A 108 6.65 3.12 -24.17
N ARG A 109 7.61 3.56 -23.37
CA ARG A 109 8.62 4.55 -23.79
C ARG A 109 10.00 3.91 -23.83
N GLU A 110 10.22 3.06 -24.83
CA GLU A 110 11.54 2.72 -25.38
C GLU A 110 11.39 2.54 -26.90
#